data_AF-A0A7G8H252-F1
#
_entry.id   AF-A0A7G8H252-F1
#
_cell.length_a   1.000
_cell.length_b   1.000
_cell.length_c   1.000
_cell.angle_alpha   90.00
_cell.angle_beta   90.00
_cell.angle_gamma   90.00
#
_symmetry.space_group_name_H-M   'P 1'
#
loop_
_entity.id
_entity.type
_entity.pdbx_description
1 polymer ?
#
loop_
_entity_poly.entity_id
_entity_poly.type
_entity_poly.pdbx_seq_one_letter_code
_entity_poly.pdbx_strand_id
1 'polypeptide(L)'
;MSGANEVPRQLIVLGDSGVHGWGDREAGGWCQRLRLRWMNLPNAPVVYPLGVRGDGLERVAARWRSEWSCRGELRRQTPGGLLLSVGLNDTARVGRIDGRPQLDVEAFSFGLGQLLKELTQEVQVFVLGLTAVDEHVMPFAGCLWYGNRQIAATEAVMAEQCREADVPFLPMHQEMQEEPDWLTWMEPDGIHLNADGHRWLDQRLDQWAPLREWAGLAPLNTSTPISM
;
A
#
# COMPACT_ATOMS: atom_id res chain seq x y z
N MET A 1 12.28 28.39 20.63
CA MET A 1 11.40 27.56 21.48
C MET A 1 10.04 27.49 20.78
N SER A 2 9.77 26.45 20.00
CA SER A 2 8.53 26.32 19.22
C SER A 2 8.23 24.85 18.90
N GLY A 3 8.15 23.98 19.91
CA GLY A 3 8.15 22.53 19.64
C GLY A 3 7.35 21.67 20.61
N ALA A 4 6.20 22.13 21.09
CA ALA A 4 5.40 21.35 22.04
C ALA A 4 3.89 21.31 21.76
N ASN A 5 3.41 21.69 20.57
CA ASN A 5 1.96 21.72 20.32
C ASN A 5 1.50 21.56 18.86
N GLU A 6 2.35 21.09 17.95
CA GLU A 6 1.85 20.72 16.61
C GLU A 6 1.24 19.32 16.65
N VAL A 7 0.01 19.23 16.16
CA VAL A 7 -0.73 17.98 16.02
C VAL A 7 0.02 17.12 15.00
N PRO A 8 0.40 15.87 15.34
CA PRO A 8 1.13 15.04 14.39
C PRO A 8 0.28 14.81 13.14
N ARG A 9 0.94 14.79 11.97
CA ARG A 9 0.30 14.36 10.72
C ARG A 9 -0.25 12.95 10.90
N GLN A 10 -1.26 12.60 10.11
CA GLN A 10 -1.90 11.29 10.21
C GLN A 10 -1.96 10.65 8.83
N LEU A 11 -1.49 9.40 8.75
CA LEU A 11 -1.51 8.56 7.58
C LEU A 11 -2.55 7.46 7.75
N ILE A 12 -3.57 7.45 6.91
CA ILE A 12 -4.45 6.30 6.76
C ILE A 12 -3.82 5.33 5.77
N VAL A 13 -3.81 4.04 6.08
CA VAL A 13 -3.40 3.00 5.13
C VAL A 13 -4.60 2.11 4.81
N LEU A 14 -5.14 2.22 3.59
CA LEU A 14 -6.28 1.43 3.13
C LEU A 14 -5.81 0.30 2.23
N GLY A 15 -6.42 -0.87 2.40
CA GLY A 15 -6.11 -2.00 1.55
C GLY A 15 -6.71 -3.30 2.02
N ASP A 16 -6.03 -4.37 1.65
CA ASP A 16 -6.51 -5.75 1.82
C ASP A 16 -5.79 -6.50 2.96
N SER A 17 -5.61 -7.82 2.79
CA SER A 17 -4.90 -8.67 3.74
C SER A 17 -3.41 -8.31 3.88
N GLY A 18 -2.79 -7.69 2.88
CA GLY A 18 -1.43 -7.19 2.95
C GLY A 18 -1.31 -6.06 3.97
N VAL A 19 -2.21 -5.06 3.89
CA VAL A 19 -2.28 -3.96 4.89
C VAL A 19 -2.66 -4.49 6.28
N HIS A 20 -3.52 -5.51 6.35
CA HIS A 20 -3.87 -6.18 7.61
C HIS A 20 -2.64 -6.85 8.27
N GLY A 21 -1.58 -7.13 7.50
CA GLY A 21 -0.39 -7.81 7.98
C GLY A 21 -0.54 -9.33 8.06
N TRP A 22 -1.49 -9.89 7.30
CA TRP A 22 -1.70 -11.33 7.30
C TRP A 22 -0.44 -12.07 6.81
N GLY A 23 -0.09 -13.15 7.50
CA GLY A 23 1.11 -13.97 7.25
C GLY A 23 2.31 -13.61 8.12
N ASP A 24 2.47 -12.36 8.56
CA ASP A 24 3.55 -11.96 9.47
C ASP A 24 3.18 -12.23 10.94
N ARG A 25 3.61 -13.40 11.43
CA ARG A 25 3.41 -13.83 12.82
C ARG A 25 4.40 -13.21 13.80
N GLU A 26 5.38 -12.45 13.33
CA GLU A 26 6.44 -11.88 14.18
C GLU A 26 6.16 -10.43 14.56
N ALA A 27 5.83 -9.59 13.57
CA ALA A 27 5.67 -8.14 13.78
C ALA A 27 4.31 -7.60 13.31
N GLY A 28 3.41 -8.45 12.80
CA GLY A 28 2.07 -8.04 12.39
C GLY A 28 2.00 -7.26 11.08
N GLY A 29 3.02 -7.38 10.21
CA GLY A 29 3.00 -6.90 8.84
C GLY A 29 3.72 -5.57 8.61
N TRP A 30 3.95 -5.23 7.35
CA TRP A 30 4.68 -4.02 6.94
C TRP A 30 4.06 -2.74 7.50
N CYS A 31 2.72 -2.65 7.55
CA CYS A 31 2.04 -1.45 8.04
C CYS A 31 2.22 -1.28 9.56
N GLN A 32 2.28 -2.39 10.31
CA GLN A 32 2.57 -2.37 11.74
C GLN A 32 4.05 -2.02 11.99
N ARG A 33 4.97 -2.52 11.17
CA ARG A 33 6.40 -2.16 11.21
C ARG A 33 6.61 -0.66 10.98
N LEU A 34 5.97 -0.10 9.94
CA LEU A 34 5.95 1.34 9.68
C LEU A 34 5.42 2.13 10.88
N ARG A 35 4.28 1.72 11.44
CA ARG A 35 3.68 2.36 12.62
C ARG A 35 4.65 2.36 13.80
N LEU A 36 5.26 1.22 14.13
CA LEU A 36 6.21 1.13 15.24
C LEU A 36 7.48 1.95 14.99
N ARG A 37 8.00 1.96 13.76
CA ARG A 37 9.16 2.78 13.39
C ARG A 37 8.85 4.26 13.60
N TRP A 38 7.71 4.75 13.09
CA TRP A 38 7.34 6.16 13.23
C TRP A 38 6.97 6.54 14.68
N MET A 39 6.33 5.66 15.44
CA MET A 39 6.07 5.91 16.87
C MET A 39 7.36 6.11 17.70
N ASN A 40 8.50 5.58 17.25
CA ASN A 40 9.80 5.76 17.90
C ASN A 40 10.53 7.04 17.47
N LEU A 41 9.98 7.83 16.54
CA LEU A 41 10.55 9.07 16.05
C LEU A 41 9.78 10.27 16.59
N PRO A 42 10.48 11.33 17.08
CA PRO A 42 9.80 12.54 17.52
C PRO A 42 9.10 13.22 16.33
N ASN A 43 7.86 13.65 16.54
CA ASN A 43 7.03 14.37 15.56
C ASN A 43 6.72 13.60 14.25
N ALA A 44 6.98 12.29 14.18
CA ALA A 44 6.58 11.51 13.02
C ALA A 44 5.04 11.33 12.96
N PRO A 45 4.49 11.07 11.76
CA PRO A 45 3.05 10.90 11.62
C PRO A 45 2.49 9.69 12.40
N VAL A 46 1.23 9.80 12.84
CA VAL A 46 0.44 8.68 13.35
C VAL A 46 -0.07 7.85 12.19
N VAL A 47 0.06 6.53 12.28
CA VAL A 47 -0.40 5.59 11.23
C VAL A 47 -1.64 4.83 11.71
N TYR A 48 -2.68 4.81 10.87
CA TYR A 48 -3.89 4.00 11.07
C TYR A 48 -3.99 2.91 9.98
N PRO A 49 -3.61 1.66 10.30
CA PRO A 49 -3.78 0.52 9.40
C PRO A 49 -5.26 0.12 9.29
N LEU A 50 -5.82 0.14 8.09
CA LEU A 50 -7.23 -0.16 7.80
C LEU A 50 -7.36 -1.23 6.70
N GLY A 51 -6.59 -2.31 6.84
CA GLY A 51 -6.61 -3.47 5.95
C GLY A 51 -7.74 -4.45 6.26
N VAL A 52 -8.46 -4.89 5.24
CA VAL A 52 -9.56 -5.86 5.35
C VAL A 52 -9.31 -7.02 4.40
N ARG A 53 -9.26 -8.25 4.94
CA ARG A 53 -8.93 -9.44 4.14
C ARG A 53 -9.93 -9.64 2.99
N GLY A 54 -9.40 -9.87 1.79
CA GLY A 54 -10.19 -10.10 0.58
C GLY A 54 -10.81 -8.84 -0.03
N ASP A 55 -10.44 -7.64 0.44
CA ASP A 55 -10.83 -6.41 -0.24
C ASP A 55 -10.20 -6.31 -1.63
N GLY A 56 -11.03 -5.97 -2.60
CA GLY A 56 -10.62 -5.43 -3.88
C GLY A 56 -10.94 -3.94 -3.97
N LEU A 57 -10.68 -3.37 -5.14
CA LEU A 57 -10.82 -1.94 -5.41
C LEU A 57 -12.23 -1.41 -5.08
N GLU A 58 -13.28 -2.12 -5.48
CA GLU A 58 -14.68 -1.72 -5.24
C GLU A 58 -15.01 -1.60 -3.75
N ARG A 59 -14.53 -2.56 -2.93
CA ARG A 59 -14.80 -2.56 -1.49
C ARG A 59 -14.08 -1.42 -0.77
N VAL A 60 -12.84 -1.13 -1.19
CA VAL A 60 -12.11 0.04 -0.68
C VAL A 60 -12.82 1.32 -1.09
N ALA A 61 -13.23 1.44 -2.36
CA ALA A 61 -13.98 2.60 -2.85
C ALA A 61 -15.29 2.83 -2.06
N ALA A 62 -15.99 1.77 -1.66
CA ALA A 62 -17.22 1.88 -0.90
C ALA A 62 -17.02 2.36 0.55
N ARG A 63 -15.84 2.15 1.16
CA ARG A 63 -15.61 2.41 2.59
C ARG A 63 -14.63 3.54 2.89
N TRP A 64 -13.79 3.95 1.93
CA TRP A 64 -12.65 4.83 2.19
C TRP A 64 -13.05 6.13 2.89
N ARG A 65 -14.10 6.81 2.43
CA ARG A 65 -14.46 8.16 2.90
C ARG A 65 -15.05 8.12 4.30
N SER A 66 -15.97 7.21 4.57
CA SER A 66 -16.54 7.04 5.90
C SER A 66 -15.49 6.62 6.91
N GLU A 67 -14.54 5.79 6.47
CA GLU A 67 -13.46 5.39 7.35
C GLU A 67 -12.52 6.56 7.62
N TRP A 68 -11.90 7.14 6.60
CA TRP A 68 -10.97 8.26 6.70
C TRP A 68 -11.54 9.44 7.51
N SER A 69 -12.77 9.87 7.21
CA SER A 69 -13.37 11.08 7.82
C SER A 69 -13.68 10.95 9.31
N CYS A 70 -13.75 9.72 9.85
CA CYS A 70 -13.99 9.50 11.27
C CYS A 70 -12.71 9.15 12.05
N ARG A 71 -11.52 9.22 11.43
CA ARG A 71 -10.23 9.14 12.11
C ARG A 71 -9.71 10.53 12.43
N GLY A 72 -8.84 10.60 13.42
CA GLY A 72 -8.30 11.85 13.94
C GLY A 72 -8.63 12.07 15.40
N GLU A 73 -7.80 12.84 16.08
CA GLU A 73 -7.95 13.12 17.52
C GLU A 73 -8.72 14.43 17.76
N LEU A 74 -8.67 15.34 16.79
CA LEU A 74 -9.22 16.68 16.92
C LEU A 74 -10.46 16.86 16.05
N ARG A 75 -11.46 17.51 16.64
CA ARG A 75 -12.72 17.83 15.97
C ARG A 75 -12.46 18.67 14.72
N ARG A 76 -13.08 18.30 13.59
CA ARG A 76 -12.94 18.96 12.28
C ARG A 76 -11.53 18.93 11.69
N GLN A 77 -10.67 18.01 12.13
CA GLN A 77 -9.43 17.69 11.45
C GLN A 77 -9.53 16.27 10.93
N THR A 78 -9.22 16.09 9.65
CA THR A 78 -9.14 14.77 9.00
C THR A 78 -7.67 14.41 8.75
N PRO A 79 -7.35 13.12 8.58
CA PRO A 79 -6.00 12.69 8.27
C PRO A 79 -5.46 13.34 6.98
N GLY A 80 -4.23 13.84 7.02
CA GLY A 80 -3.62 14.57 5.92
C GLY A 80 -2.96 13.72 4.84
N GLY A 81 -2.87 12.40 5.04
CA GLY A 81 -2.29 11.46 4.08
C GLY A 81 -3.06 10.15 4.01
N LEU A 82 -3.08 9.55 2.83
CA LEU A 82 -3.66 8.25 2.56
C LEU A 82 -2.73 7.42 1.67
N LEU A 83 -2.31 6.25 2.16
CA LEU A 83 -1.60 5.23 1.39
C LEU A 83 -2.57 4.13 0.99
N LEU A 84 -2.78 3.96 -0.31
CA LEU A 84 -3.61 2.92 -0.89
C LEU A 84 -2.76 1.72 -1.30
N SER A 85 -3.12 0.52 -0.86
CA SER A 85 -2.51 -0.75 -1.26
C SER A 85 -3.61 -1.79 -1.48
N VAL A 86 -4.12 -1.84 -2.71
CA VAL A 86 -5.21 -2.74 -3.10
C VAL A 86 -5.09 -3.08 -4.58
N GLY A 87 -5.62 -4.24 -4.95
CA GLY A 87 -5.75 -4.66 -6.35
C GLY A 87 -5.41 -6.11 -6.59
N LEU A 88 -4.66 -6.75 -5.67
CA LEU A 88 -4.25 -8.14 -5.84
C LEU A 88 -5.46 -9.08 -5.95
N ASN A 89 -6.47 -8.90 -5.09
CA ASN A 89 -7.70 -9.70 -5.12
C ASN A 89 -8.49 -9.54 -6.42
N ASP A 90 -8.48 -8.35 -7.02
CA ASP A 90 -9.15 -8.05 -8.29
C ASP A 90 -8.56 -8.88 -9.45
N THR A 91 -7.26 -9.23 -9.37
CA THR A 91 -6.57 -10.03 -10.40
C THR A 91 -6.96 -11.51 -10.43
N ALA A 92 -7.57 -12.02 -9.36
CA ALA A 92 -7.84 -13.44 -9.19
C ALA A 92 -8.86 -13.95 -10.22
N ARG A 93 -8.51 -15.01 -10.96
CA ARG A 93 -9.46 -15.72 -11.83
C ARG A 93 -10.30 -16.67 -11.00
N VAL A 94 -11.61 -16.67 -11.22
CA VAL A 94 -12.56 -17.46 -10.41
C VAL A 94 -12.95 -18.76 -11.10
N GLY A 95 -12.97 -19.85 -10.35
CA GLY A 95 -13.50 -21.16 -10.77
C GLY A 95 -12.57 -22.03 -11.63
N ARG A 96 -11.67 -21.44 -12.43
CA ARG A 96 -10.64 -22.16 -13.21
C ARG A 96 -9.45 -21.25 -13.59
N ILE A 97 -8.32 -21.86 -13.95
CA ILE A 97 -7.07 -21.15 -14.32
C ILE A 97 -7.22 -20.22 -15.54
N ASP A 98 -8.07 -20.58 -16.48
CA ASP A 98 -8.45 -19.79 -17.66
C ASP A 98 -9.76 -19.01 -17.44
N GLY A 99 -10.18 -18.86 -16.18
CA GLY A 99 -11.37 -18.11 -15.77
C GLY A 99 -11.22 -16.62 -16.03
N ARG A 100 -12.29 -15.86 -15.79
CA ARG A 100 -12.20 -14.39 -15.83
C ARG A 100 -11.66 -13.87 -14.49
N PRO A 101 -10.82 -12.83 -14.50
CA PRO A 101 -10.45 -12.14 -13.27
C PRO A 101 -11.70 -11.54 -12.60
N GLN A 102 -11.65 -11.30 -11.30
CA GLN A 102 -12.73 -10.61 -10.58
C GLN A 102 -12.98 -9.22 -11.18
N LEU A 103 -11.91 -8.52 -11.57
CA LEU A 103 -11.96 -7.31 -12.37
C LEU A 103 -10.91 -7.41 -13.49
N ASP A 104 -11.33 -7.15 -14.73
CA ASP A 104 -10.37 -7.05 -15.84
C ASP A 104 -9.53 -5.77 -15.74
N VAL A 105 -8.44 -5.71 -16.51
CA VAL A 105 -7.44 -4.63 -16.41
C VAL A 105 -8.08 -3.29 -16.74
N GLU A 106 -8.95 -3.24 -17.74
CA GLU A 106 -9.63 -2.04 -18.20
C GLU A 106 -10.62 -1.52 -17.15
N ALA A 107 -11.44 -2.40 -16.57
CA ALA A 107 -12.38 -2.04 -15.50
C ALA A 107 -11.65 -1.64 -14.22
N PHE A 108 -10.53 -2.31 -13.90
CA PHE A 108 -9.67 -1.94 -12.78
C PHE A 108 -9.07 -0.55 -12.98
N SER A 109 -8.50 -0.28 -14.17
CA SER A 109 -7.95 1.02 -14.54
C SER A 109 -9.00 2.14 -14.38
N PHE A 110 -10.19 1.94 -14.96
CA PHE A 110 -11.28 2.90 -14.85
C PHE A 110 -11.70 3.14 -13.39
N GLY A 111 -11.89 2.07 -12.63
CA GLY A 111 -12.28 2.16 -11.22
C GLY A 111 -11.24 2.88 -10.37
N LEU A 112 -9.96 2.61 -10.61
CA LEU A 112 -8.87 3.23 -9.87
C LEU A 112 -8.78 4.71 -10.22
N GLY A 113 -8.91 5.07 -11.50
CA GLY A 113 -8.96 6.46 -11.93
C GLY A 113 -10.10 7.25 -11.27
N GLN A 114 -11.29 6.65 -11.14
CA GLN A 114 -12.40 7.28 -10.40
C GLN A 114 -12.06 7.44 -8.91
N LEU A 115 -11.52 6.39 -8.28
CA LEU A 115 -11.16 6.45 -6.87
C LEU A 115 -10.09 7.50 -6.58
N LEU A 116 -9.02 7.54 -7.38
CA LEU A 116 -7.95 8.54 -7.24
C LEU A 116 -8.48 9.96 -7.41
N LYS A 117 -9.37 10.18 -8.38
CA LYS A 117 -10.03 11.48 -8.58
C LYS A 117 -10.82 11.94 -7.34
N GLU A 118 -11.49 11.02 -6.65
CA GLU A 118 -12.21 11.36 -5.41
C GLU A 118 -11.27 11.58 -4.22
N LEU A 119 -10.22 10.76 -4.10
CA LEU A 119 -9.27 10.82 -3.00
C LEU A 119 -8.44 12.11 -3.03
N THR A 120 -7.91 12.49 -4.20
CA THR A 120 -7.03 13.66 -4.34
C THR A 120 -7.74 15.00 -4.12
N GLN A 121 -9.09 15.01 -4.13
CA GLN A 121 -9.87 16.18 -3.73
C GLN A 121 -9.86 16.43 -2.22
N GLU A 122 -9.55 15.40 -1.42
CA GLU A 122 -9.75 15.40 0.03
C GLU A 122 -8.45 15.20 0.83
N VAL A 123 -7.46 14.49 0.27
CA VAL A 123 -6.25 14.08 0.99
C VAL A 123 -5.04 13.91 0.06
N GLN A 124 -3.82 14.06 0.59
CA GLN A 124 -2.61 13.67 -0.14
C GLN A 124 -2.57 12.15 -0.28
N VAL A 125 -2.53 11.65 -1.52
CA VAL A 125 -2.59 10.22 -1.83
C VAL A 125 -1.20 9.68 -2.17
N PHE A 126 -0.96 8.44 -1.79
CA PHE A 126 0.15 7.59 -2.18
C PHE A 126 -0.41 6.22 -2.60
N VAL A 127 0.22 5.56 -3.57
CA VAL A 127 -0.21 4.22 -4.00
C VAL A 127 0.97 3.25 -3.95
N LEU A 128 0.74 2.11 -3.32
CA LEU A 128 1.65 0.97 -3.28
C LEU A 128 1.27 -0.03 -4.37
N GLY A 129 2.26 -0.50 -5.11
CA GLY A 129 2.13 -1.56 -6.10
C GLY A 129 1.73 -2.92 -5.52
N LEU A 130 1.61 -3.91 -6.41
CA LEU A 130 1.14 -5.25 -6.09
C LEU A 130 2.31 -6.19 -5.81
N THR A 131 2.11 -7.16 -4.92
CA THR A 131 3.12 -8.19 -4.65
C THR A 131 2.99 -9.36 -5.64
N ALA A 132 4.10 -10.07 -5.86
CA ALA A 132 4.09 -11.32 -6.61
C ALA A 132 3.35 -12.43 -5.85
N VAL A 133 2.98 -13.49 -6.58
CA VAL A 133 2.34 -14.70 -6.05
C VAL A 133 3.10 -15.94 -6.48
N ASP A 134 3.08 -16.99 -5.66
CA ASP A 134 3.54 -18.31 -6.09
C ASP A 134 2.43 -19.02 -6.88
N GLU A 135 2.59 -19.07 -8.20
CA GLU A 135 1.62 -19.72 -9.09
C GLU A 135 1.55 -21.24 -8.91
N HIS A 136 2.60 -21.88 -8.37
CA HIS A 136 2.68 -23.34 -8.26
C HIS A 136 1.71 -23.92 -7.22
N VAL A 137 1.28 -23.09 -6.26
CA VAL A 137 0.36 -23.51 -5.19
C VAL A 137 -1.08 -23.05 -5.42
N MET A 138 -1.38 -22.49 -6.60
CA MET A 138 -2.75 -22.17 -7.00
C MET A 138 -3.59 -23.44 -7.26
N PRO A 139 -4.92 -23.40 -7.07
CA PRO A 139 -5.71 -22.26 -6.64
C PRO A 139 -5.67 -22.00 -5.14
N PHE A 140 -5.64 -20.71 -4.78
CA PHE A 140 -5.95 -20.27 -3.43
C PHE A 140 -7.41 -20.62 -3.08
N ALA A 141 -7.63 -21.11 -1.86
CA ALA A 141 -8.94 -21.53 -1.33
C ALA A 141 -9.72 -22.51 -2.22
N GLY A 142 -9.03 -23.23 -3.12
CA GLY A 142 -9.65 -24.17 -4.05
C GLY A 142 -10.41 -23.53 -5.22
N CYS A 143 -10.45 -22.20 -5.34
CA CYS A 143 -11.29 -21.54 -6.35
C CYS A 143 -10.76 -20.21 -6.92
N LEU A 144 -9.62 -19.71 -6.46
CA LEU A 144 -9.03 -18.46 -6.93
C LEU A 144 -7.65 -18.71 -7.52
N TRP A 145 -7.47 -18.39 -8.80
CA TRP A 145 -6.21 -18.53 -9.53
C TRP A 145 -5.60 -17.16 -9.74
N TYR A 146 -4.51 -16.88 -9.04
CA TYR A 146 -3.70 -15.68 -9.23
C TYR A 146 -2.58 -15.97 -10.24
N GLY A 147 -2.14 -14.95 -10.97
CA GLY A 147 -1.05 -15.10 -11.94
C GLY A 147 -0.28 -13.81 -12.11
N ASN A 148 1.05 -13.90 -12.04
CA ASN A 148 1.99 -12.79 -12.12
C ASN A 148 1.87 -12.02 -13.44
N ARG A 149 1.51 -12.67 -14.55
CA ARG A 149 1.22 -11.96 -15.82
C ARG A 149 0.04 -10.99 -15.67
N GLN A 150 -1.03 -11.42 -15.02
CA GLN A 150 -2.22 -10.58 -14.79
C GLN A 150 -1.92 -9.48 -13.78
N ILE A 151 -1.15 -9.80 -12.74
CA ILE A 151 -0.72 -8.84 -11.72
C ILE A 151 0.16 -7.75 -12.33
N ALA A 152 1.16 -8.12 -13.14
CA ALA A 152 2.02 -7.15 -13.84
C ALA A 152 1.21 -6.23 -14.77
N ALA A 153 0.24 -6.78 -15.52
CA ALA A 153 -0.63 -5.98 -16.39
C ALA A 153 -1.51 -5.01 -15.58
N THR A 154 -1.98 -5.44 -14.40
CA THR A 154 -2.79 -4.62 -13.50
C THR A 154 -1.95 -3.53 -12.83
N GLU A 155 -0.73 -3.85 -12.37
CA GLU A 155 0.19 -2.87 -11.80
C GLU A 155 0.64 -1.82 -12.83
N ALA A 156 0.80 -2.21 -14.10
CA ALA A 156 1.12 -1.26 -15.17
C ALA A 156 0.02 -0.20 -15.35
N VAL A 157 -1.26 -0.58 -15.33
CA VAL A 157 -2.35 0.41 -15.38
C VAL A 157 -2.52 1.17 -14.07
N MET A 158 -2.16 0.59 -12.91
CA MET A 158 -2.07 1.34 -11.64
C MET A 158 -1.08 2.48 -11.76
N ALA A 159 0.13 2.20 -12.25
CA ALA A 159 1.17 3.19 -12.43
C ALA A 159 0.72 4.31 -13.38
N GLU A 160 0.05 3.96 -14.47
CA GLU A 160 -0.48 4.93 -15.44
C GLU A 160 -1.56 5.83 -14.82
N GLN A 161 -2.54 5.26 -14.10
CA GLN A 161 -3.58 6.06 -13.44
C GLN A 161 -3.00 6.96 -12.35
N CYS A 162 -1.99 6.50 -11.61
CA CYS A 162 -1.28 7.34 -10.64
C CYS A 162 -0.54 8.49 -11.32
N ARG A 163 0.12 8.22 -12.45
CA ARG A 163 0.82 9.25 -13.25
C ARG A 163 -0.14 10.30 -13.80
N GLU A 164 -1.31 9.89 -14.30
CA GLU A 164 -2.35 10.80 -14.79
C GLU A 164 -2.94 11.68 -13.68
N ALA A 165 -3.03 11.14 -12.46
CA ALA A 165 -3.55 11.84 -11.28
C ALA A 165 -2.48 12.65 -10.51
N ASP A 166 -1.22 12.66 -10.94
CA ASP A 166 -0.07 13.22 -10.21
C ASP A 166 0.06 12.65 -8.77
N VAL A 167 -0.17 11.35 -8.64
CA VAL A 167 -0.10 10.61 -7.38
C VAL A 167 1.20 9.79 -7.35
N PRO A 168 2.03 9.92 -6.29
CA PRO A 168 3.20 9.07 -6.12
C PRO A 168 2.84 7.58 -6.07
N PHE A 169 3.52 6.80 -6.92
CA PHE A 169 3.37 5.35 -7.03
C PHE A 169 4.70 4.65 -6.69
N LEU A 170 4.64 3.61 -5.85
CA LEU A 170 5.78 2.75 -5.55
C LEU A 170 5.55 1.36 -6.16
N PRO A 171 6.18 1.02 -7.30
CA PRO A 171 6.05 -0.31 -7.91
C PRO A 171 6.60 -1.40 -6.97
N MET A 172 6.02 -2.59 -7.02
CA MET A 172 6.44 -3.70 -6.17
C MET A 172 6.58 -5.02 -6.91
N HIS A 173 5.74 -5.28 -7.91
CA HIS A 173 5.61 -6.62 -8.49
C HIS A 173 6.91 -7.09 -9.13
N GLN A 174 7.42 -6.33 -10.10
CA GLN A 174 8.66 -6.66 -10.78
C GLN A 174 9.85 -6.66 -9.82
N GLU A 175 9.93 -5.66 -8.94
CA GLU A 175 11.05 -5.52 -8.01
C GLU A 175 11.12 -6.66 -7.01
N MET A 176 9.97 -7.18 -6.57
CA MET A 176 9.91 -8.39 -5.77
C MET A 176 10.40 -9.62 -6.55
N GLN A 177 10.03 -9.75 -7.83
CA GLN A 177 10.45 -10.90 -8.65
C GLN A 177 11.93 -10.90 -9.01
N GLU A 178 12.60 -9.75 -8.96
CA GLU A 178 14.04 -9.60 -9.18
C GLU A 178 14.88 -10.07 -7.98
N GLU A 179 14.27 -10.22 -6.80
CA GLU A 179 14.95 -10.68 -5.58
C GLU A 179 15.12 -12.20 -5.60
N PRO A 180 16.35 -12.75 -5.52
CA PRO A 180 16.60 -14.19 -5.73
C PRO A 180 15.77 -15.13 -4.84
N ASP A 181 15.48 -14.70 -3.61
CA ASP A 181 14.84 -15.50 -2.57
C ASP A 181 13.37 -15.15 -2.34
N TRP A 182 12.73 -14.37 -3.24
CA TRP A 182 11.37 -13.85 -2.99
C TRP A 182 10.33 -14.95 -2.74
N LEU A 183 10.49 -16.13 -3.33
CA LEU A 183 9.61 -17.27 -3.09
C LEU A 183 9.65 -17.74 -1.63
N THR A 184 10.78 -17.56 -0.94
CA THR A 184 10.91 -17.89 0.50
C THR A 184 10.12 -16.93 1.39
N TRP A 185 9.66 -15.80 0.84
CA TRP A 185 8.85 -14.81 1.55
C TRP A 185 7.36 -15.11 1.50
N MET A 186 6.94 -16.15 0.78
CA MET A 186 5.54 -16.51 0.63
C MET A 186 5.10 -17.45 1.76
N GLU A 187 3.89 -17.23 2.26
CA GLU A 187 3.16 -18.23 3.03
C GLU A 187 2.77 -19.42 2.11
N PRO A 188 2.49 -20.61 2.68
CA PRO A 188 2.13 -21.80 1.89
C PRO A 188 0.88 -21.65 1.01
N ASP A 189 0.09 -20.59 1.22
CA ASP A 189 -1.08 -20.29 0.41
C ASP A 189 -0.76 -19.55 -0.90
N GLY A 190 0.50 -19.17 -1.11
CA GLY A 190 1.04 -18.59 -2.34
C GLY A 190 0.62 -17.16 -2.62
N ILE A 191 -0.12 -16.51 -1.72
CA ILE A 191 -0.57 -15.13 -1.92
C ILE A 191 -0.11 -14.19 -0.82
N HIS A 192 0.01 -14.66 0.43
CA HIS A 192 0.38 -13.80 1.54
C HIS A 192 1.87 -13.85 1.79
N LEU A 193 2.42 -12.73 2.22
CA LEU A 193 3.81 -12.64 2.63
C LEU A 193 3.96 -13.08 4.09
N ASN A 194 5.08 -13.74 4.38
CA ASN A 194 5.54 -14.02 5.73
C ASN A 194 6.29 -12.82 6.32
N ALA A 195 6.90 -13.01 7.50
CA ALA A 195 7.61 -11.94 8.19
C ALA A 195 8.73 -11.28 7.37
N ASP A 196 9.43 -12.04 6.51
CA ASP A 196 10.53 -11.52 5.70
C ASP A 196 10.03 -10.75 4.48
N GLY A 197 8.96 -11.21 3.83
CA GLY A 197 8.33 -10.42 2.75
C GLY A 197 7.73 -9.11 3.26
N HIS A 198 7.08 -9.13 4.42
CA HIS A 198 6.59 -7.91 5.07
C HIS A 198 7.74 -6.98 5.51
N ARG A 199 8.91 -7.53 5.89
CA ARG A 199 10.10 -6.75 6.19
C ARG A 199 10.68 -6.10 4.94
N TRP A 200 10.72 -6.80 3.81
CA TRP A 200 11.17 -6.26 2.53
C TRP A 200 10.29 -5.08 2.09
N LEU A 201 8.95 -5.23 2.12
CA LEU A 201 8.00 -4.14 1.84
C LEU A 201 8.22 -2.91 2.74
N ASP A 202 8.40 -3.15 4.04
CA ASP A 202 8.64 -2.08 5.02
C ASP A 202 9.93 -1.30 4.74
N GLN A 203 11.01 -1.98 4.36
CA GLN A 203 12.29 -1.35 3.97
C GLN A 203 12.15 -0.49 2.71
N ARG A 204 11.38 -0.96 1.73
CA ARG A 204 11.07 -0.21 0.50
C ARG A 204 10.33 1.09 0.82
N LEU A 205 9.31 1.02 1.68
CA LEU A 205 8.56 2.20 2.14
C LEU A 205 9.44 3.16 2.94
N ASP A 206 10.36 2.65 3.77
CA ASP A 206 11.29 3.48 4.52
C ASP A 206 12.26 4.29 3.64
N GLN A 207 12.53 3.78 2.43
CA GLN A 207 13.43 4.43 1.46
C GLN A 207 12.68 5.32 0.46
N TRP A 208 11.34 5.27 0.44
CA TRP A 208 10.54 5.95 -0.58
C TRP A 208 10.40 7.45 -0.34
N ALA A 209 11.11 8.25 -1.14
CA ALA A 209 11.24 9.70 -0.94
C ALA A 209 9.90 10.47 -0.83
N PRO A 210 8.89 10.27 -1.70
CA PRO A 210 7.61 10.98 -1.58
C PRO A 210 6.93 10.81 -0.22
N LEU A 211 6.92 9.58 0.32
CA LEU A 211 6.31 9.30 1.62
C LEU A 211 7.13 9.91 2.76
N ARG A 212 8.47 9.86 2.67
CA ARG A 212 9.36 10.47 3.69
C ARG A 212 9.27 11.99 3.72
N GLU A 213 9.22 12.63 2.56
CA GLU A 213 9.06 14.08 2.42
C GLU A 213 7.73 14.52 3.02
N TRP A 214 6.64 13.83 2.68
CA TRP A 214 5.33 14.05 3.29
C TRP A 214 5.32 13.74 4.79
N ALA A 215 6.11 12.77 5.27
CA ALA A 215 6.23 12.49 6.70
C ALA A 215 7.10 13.52 7.45
N GLY A 216 7.79 14.42 6.76
CA GLY A 216 8.76 15.34 7.38
C GLY A 216 10.05 14.64 7.84
N LEU A 217 10.35 13.47 7.26
CA LEU A 217 11.49 12.60 7.60
C LEU A 217 12.59 12.60 6.50
N ALA A 218 12.49 13.52 5.54
CA ALA A 218 13.54 13.73 4.56
C ALA A 218 14.80 14.32 5.24
N PRO A 219 16.02 13.93 4.83
CA PRO A 219 17.24 14.54 5.36
C PRO A 219 17.19 16.06 5.17
N LEU A 220 17.44 16.83 6.23
CA LEU A 220 17.67 18.26 6.11
C LEU A 220 18.94 18.47 5.29
N ASN A 221 18.80 18.86 4.02
CA ASN A 221 19.90 19.36 3.22
C ASN A 221 20.27 20.76 3.74
N THR A 222 20.90 20.84 4.92
CA THR A 222 21.59 22.07 5.30
C THR A 222 22.86 22.14 4.49
N SER A 223 22.79 22.80 3.33
CA SER A 223 23.97 23.36 2.68
C SER A 223 24.56 24.39 3.63
N THR A 224 25.47 23.98 4.51
CA THR A 224 26.26 24.94 5.29
C THR A 224 27.06 25.76 4.27
N PRO A 225 26.84 27.08 4.13
CA PRO A 225 27.73 27.89 3.32
C PRO A 225 29.10 27.81 3.97
N ILE A 226 30.09 27.34 3.23
CA ILE A 226 31.50 27.53 3.62
C ILE A 226 31.72 29.04 3.49
N SER A 227 31.70 29.76 4.61
CA SER A 227 32.20 31.13 4.64
C SER A 227 33.68 31.11 4.27
N MET A 228 34.02 31.89 3.24
CA MET A 228 35.39 32.22 2.81
C MET A 228 36.23 32.79 3.94
#